data_AF-A0A2X4T413-F1
#
_entry.id   AF-A0A2X4T413-F1
#
_cell.length_a   1.000
_cell.length_b   1.000
_cell.length_c   1.000
_cell.angle_alpha   90.00
_cell.angle_beta   90.00
_cell.angle_gamma   90.00
#
_symmetry.space_group_name_H-M   'P 1'
#
loop_
_entity.id
_entity.type
_entity.pdbx_description
1 polymer ?
#
loop_
_entity_poly.entity_id
_entity_poly.type
_entity_poly.pdbx_seq_one_letter_code
_entity_poly.pdbx_strand_id
1 'polypeptide(L)' 'MYDFVIIGGGIIGMSTAMQLIDVYPDARIALLEKESAPACHQTGITAA' A
#
# COMPACT_ATOMS: atom_id res chain seq x y z
N MET A 1 -11.12 14.26 2.30
CA MET A 1 -9.96 14.42 3.20
C MET A 1 -9.53 13.03 3.65
N TYR A 2 -8.24 12.73 3.57
CA TYR A 2 -7.65 11.45 3.98
C TYR A 2 -6.84 11.67 5.25
N ASP A 3 -6.86 10.72 6.17
CA ASP A 3 -6.08 10.73 7.40
C ASP A 3 -4.66 10.22 7.14
N PHE A 4 -4.53 9.27 6.22
CA PHE A 4 -3.24 8.73 5.78
C PHE A 4 -3.14 8.70 4.26
N VAL A 5 -1.97 9.06 3.74
CA VAL A 5 -1.62 8.92 2.33
C VAL A 5 -0.32 8.12 2.22
N ILE A 6 -0.39 6.98 1.53
CA ILE A 6 0.73 6.08 1.29
C ILE A 6 1.15 6.24 -0.18
N ILE A 7 2.43 6.50 -0.42
CA ILE A 7 2.98 6.65 -1.77
C ILE A 7 3.89 5.45 -2.04
N GLY A 8 3.51 4.62 -3.02
CA GLY A 8 4.14 3.36 -3.41
C GLY A 8 3.25 2.16 -3.10
N GLY A 9 2.77 1.47 -4.14
CA GLY A 9 1.89 0.28 -4.04
C GLY A 9 2.61 -1.07 -4.03
N GLY A 10 3.93 -1.08 -3.80
CA GLY A 10 4.66 -2.32 -3.56
C GLY A 10 4.24 -3.03 -2.27
N ILE A 11 4.79 -4.22 -2.02
CA ILE A 11 4.40 -5.07 -0.88
C ILE A 11 4.43 -4.34 0.46
N ILE A 12 5.43 -3.47 0.69
CA ILE A 12 5.55 -2.70 1.93
C ILE A 12 4.41 -1.68 2.05
N GLY A 13 4.05 -0.99 0.96
CA GLY A 13 2.97 -0.01 0.95
C GLY A 13 1.62 -0.65 1.22
N MET A 14 1.34 -1.79 0.60
CA MET A 14 0.11 -2.56 0.85
C MET A 14 0.06 -3.12 2.28
N SER A 15 1.13 -3.74 2.78
CA SER A 15 1.18 -4.25 4.16
C SER A 15 0.98 -3.12 5.18
N THR A 16 1.56 -1.95 4.92
CA THR A 16 1.36 -0.76 5.75
C THR A 16 -0.10 -0.29 5.72
N ALA A 17 -0.73 -0.27 4.55
CA ALA A 17 -2.13 0.09 4.41
C ALA A 17 -3.05 -0.87 5.17
N MET A 18 -2.81 -2.18 5.04
CA MET A 18 -3.57 -3.20 5.77
C MET A 18 -3.47 -3.01 7.28
N GLN A 19 -2.26 -2.81 7.79
CA GLN A 19 -2.05 -2.64 9.22
C GLN A 19 -2.68 -1.34 9.75
N LEU A 20 -2.72 -0.28 8.94
CA LEU A 20 -3.42 0.96 9.29
C LEU A 20 -4.95 0.80 9.31
N ILE A 21 -5.52 -0.03 8.43
CA ILE A 21 -6.96 -0.36 8.46
C ILE A 21 -7.32 -1.09 9.75
N ASP A 22 -6.47 -2.04 10.19
CA ASP A 22 -6.71 -2.80 11.43
C ASP A 22 -6.61 -1.92 12.69
N VAL A 23 -5.63 -1.00 12.73
CA VAL A 23 -5.42 -0.12 13.88
C VAL A 23 -6.40 1.06 13.90
N TYR A 24 -6.79 1.57 12.73
CA TYR A 24 -7.65 2.74 12.57
C TYR A 24 -8.82 2.45 11.63
N PRO A 25 -9.86 1.72 12.09
CA PRO A 25 -10.97 1.28 11.24
C PRO A 25 -11.78 2.43 10.62
N ASP A 26 -11.78 3.61 11.26
CA ASP A 26 -12.51 4.78 10.78
C ASP A 26 -11.64 5.72 9.91
N ALA A 27 -10.34 5.43 9.76
CA ALA A 27 -9.44 6.28 9.01
C ALA A 27 -9.64 6.14 7.50
N ARG A 28 -9.66 7.27 6.79
CA ARG A 28 -9.63 7.29 5.33
C ARG A 28 -8.19 7.23 4.85
N ILE A 29 -7.82 6.12 4.24
CA ILE A 29 -6.46 5.87 3.75
C ILE A 29 -6.46 5.95 2.22
N ALA A 30 -5.55 6.75 1.66
CA ALA A 30 -5.26 6.75 0.22
C ALA A 30 -3.92 6.04 -0.02
N LEU A 31 -3.90 5.03 -0.89
CA LEU A 31 -2.67 4.42 -1.37
C LEU A 31 -2.49 4.76 -2.85
N LEU A 32 -1.38 5.43 -3.17
CA LEU A 32 -1.06 5.94 -4.49
C LEU A 32 0.13 5.18 -5.05
N GLU A 33 -0.05 4.54 -6.19
CA GLU A 33 1.04 3.93 -6.94
C GLU A 33 1.22 4.66 -8.28
N LYS A 34 2.48 4.97 -8.62
CA LYS A 34 2.82 5.65 -9.87
C LYS A 34 2.68 4.72 -11.08
N GLU A 35 2.91 3.43 -10.87
CA GLU A 35 2.90 2.39 -11.89
C GLU A 35 1.49 1.80 -12.06
N SER A 36 1.13 1.44 -13.29
CA SER A 36 -0.21 0.94 -13.64
C SER A 36 -0.52 -0.46 -13.09
N ALA A 37 0.49 -1.13 -12.52
CA ALA A 37 0.39 -2.44 -11.92
C ALA A 37 1.32 -2.54 -10.70
N PRO A 38 0.83 -3.08 -9.55
CA PRO A 38 1.68 -3.43 -8.42
C PRO A 38 2.77 -4.40 -8.86
N ALA A 39 3.98 -4.23 -8.32
CA ALA A 39 5.10 -5.16 -8.48
C ALA A 39 5.82 -5.21 -9.86
N CYS A 40 5.63 -4.23 -10.75
CA CYS A 40 6.36 -4.19 -12.03
C CYS A 40 7.88 -3.93 -11.86
N HIS A 41 8.31 -3.25 -10.78
CA HIS A 41 9.70 -2.78 -10.66
C HIS A 41 10.46 -3.14 -9.37
N GLN A 42 9.84 -3.67 -8.30
CA GLN A 42 10.63 -3.87 -7.06
C GLN A 42 10.35 -5.08 -6.15
N THR A 43 9.39 -5.97 -6.44
CA THR A 43 9.22 -7.24 -5.69
C THR A 43 8.63 -8.36 -6.56
N GLY A 44 9.17 -8.57 -7.76
CA GLY A 44 8.77 -9.67 -8.65
C GLY A 44 9.32 -11.05 -8.27
N ILE A 45 9.93 -11.23 -7.09
CA ILE A 45 10.45 -12.51 -6.61
C ILE A 45 10.24 -12.61 -5.09
N THR A 46 9.17 -13.28 -4.68
CA THR A 46 9.16 -14.32 -3.63
C THR A 46 7.96 -15.23 -3.90
N ALA A 47 8.11 -16.13 -4.86
CA ALA A 47 7.35 -17.37 -4.92
C ALA A 47 8.36 -18.50 -4.74
N ALA A 48 8.54 -18.92 -3.50
CA ALA A 48 9.11 -20.18 -3.07
C ALA A 48 8.43 -20.55 -1.75
#